data_AF-A0A7S4FZ72-F1
#
_entry.id   AF-A0A7S4FZ72-F1
#
_cell.length_a   1.000
_cell.length_b   1.000
_cell.length_c   1.000
_cell.angle_alpha   90.00
_cell.angle_beta   90.00
_cell.angle_gamma   90.00
#
_symmetry.space_group_name_H-M   'P 1'
#
loop_
_entity.id
_entity.type
_entity.pdbx_description
1 polymer ?
#
loop_
_entity_poly.entity_id
_entity_poly.type
_entity_poly.pdbx_seq_one_letter_code
_entity_poly.pdbx_strand_id
1 'polypeptide(L)'
;IFFRLNAKMVKQKAPTSKAPEWGSFPLDHFAECRHTIESYMKCLKENDYIAPYCRKEVKEYMQCRMDKGLMAPEPIENLGLPDEKMDPRWMEERKKILQTISKTNNGMEWFAYQKERQRLFSIEVEATAQPSGSAAGKP
;
A
#
# COMPACT_ATOMS: atom_id res chain seq x y z
N ILE A 1 26.04 11.29 42.86
CA ILE A 1 24.61 10.92 43.00
C ILE A 1 24.35 9.80 42.01
N PHE A 2 24.49 8.53 42.44
CA PHE A 2 24.23 7.37 41.59
C PHE A 2 22.75 7.00 41.71
N PHE A 3 21.96 7.24 40.67
CA PHE A 3 20.60 6.73 40.61
C PHE A 3 20.64 5.23 40.29
N ARG A 4 20.45 4.39 41.30
CA ARG A 4 20.09 2.97 41.13
C ARG A 4 18.71 2.90 40.48
N LEU A 5 18.65 2.56 39.20
CA LEU A 5 17.40 2.15 38.55
C LEU A 5 17.13 0.69 38.92
N ASN A 6 16.17 0.47 39.81
CA ASN A 6 15.57 -0.85 40.02
C ASN A 6 14.58 -1.11 38.88
N ALA A 7 15.04 -1.73 37.80
CA ALA A 7 14.15 -2.27 36.77
C ALA A 7 13.52 -3.57 37.29
N LYS A 8 12.29 -3.50 37.80
CA LYS A 8 11.47 -4.70 37.97
C LYS A 8 11.14 -5.24 36.58
N MET A 9 11.79 -6.33 36.19
CA MET A 9 11.44 -7.06 34.97
C MET A 9 10.02 -7.62 35.11
N VAL A 10 9.04 -6.95 34.51
CA VAL A 10 7.69 -7.50 34.35
C VAL A 10 7.80 -8.65 33.35
N LYS A 11 7.61 -9.87 33.83
CA LYS A 11 7.53 -11.09 33.02
C LYS A 11 6.27 -11.01 32.15
N GLN A 12 6.39 -10.45 30.95
CA GLN A 12 5.31 -10.44 29.96
C GLN A 12 5.00 -11.90 29.59
N LYS A 13 3.78 -12.35 29.91
CA LYS A 13 3.27 -13.66 29.55
C LYS A 13 3.15 -13.68 28.02
N ALA A 14 3.82 -14.62 27.35
CA ALA A 14 3.72 -14.76 25.90
C ALA A 14 2.24 -14.91 25.51
N PRO A 15 1.72 -14.10 24.56
CA PRO A 15 0.35 -14.27 24.11
C PRO A 15 0.23 -15.67 23.53
N THR A 16 -0.73 -16.44 24.02
CA THR A 16 -1.16 -17.67 23.35
C THR A 16 -1.70 -17.24 22.00
N SER A 17 -0.94 -17.47 20.93
CA SER A 17 -1.33 -17.11 19.58
C SER A 17 -2.55 -17.95 19.18
N LYS A 18 -3.76 -17.47 19.47
CA LYS A 18 -4.84 -17.71 18.53
C LYS A 18 -4.34 -17.16 17.20
N ALA A 19 -4.38 -17.97 16.14
CA ALA A 19 -4.12 -17.47 14.81
C ALA A 19 -4.97 -16.19 14.63
N PRO A 20 -4.42 -15.12 14.02
CA PRO A 20 -5.21 -13.94 13.73
C PRO A 20 -6.50 -14.39 13.04
N GLU A 21 -7.64 -13.82 13.40
CA GLU A 21 -8.94 -14.16 12.78
C GLU A 21 -8.89 -14.05 11.25
N TRP A 22 -7.96 -13.24 10.73
CA TRP A 22 -7.70 -13.00 9.31
C TRP A 22 -6.55 -13.83 8.73
N GLY A 23 -5.97 -14.75 9.50
CA GLY A 23 -4.87 -15.64 9.12
C GLY A 23 -3.64 -14.92 8.58
N SER A 24 -2.62 -15.67 8.21
CA SER A 24 -1.68 -15.22 7.19
C SER A 24 -2.40 -15.37 5.86
N PHE A 25 -2.97 -14.28 5.35
CA PHE A 25 -3.75 -14.25 4.11
C PHE A 25 -3.04 -15.08 3.04
N PRO A 26 -3.67 -16.11 2.43
CA PRO A 26 -3.01 -16.87 1.39
C PRO A 26 -2.63 -15.91 0.27
N LEU A 27 -1.32 -15.81 0.03
CA LEU A 27 -0.79 -14.97 -1.03
C LEU A 27 -1.38 -15.47 -2.35
N ASP A 28 -1.86 -14.54 -3.19
CA ASP A 28 -2.35 -14.84 -4.55
C ASP A 28 -1.17 -15.32 -5.41
N HIS A 29 -0.77 -16.57 -5.21
CA HIS A 29 0.46 -17.13 -5.74
C HIS A 29 0.35 -17.38 -7.25
N PHE A 30 -0.84 -17.77 -7.70
CA PHE A 30 -1.12 -18.01 -9.12
C PHE A 30 -1.56 -16.75 -9.87
N ALA A 31 -1.56 -15.59 -9.19
CA ALA A 31 -1.95 -14.30 -9.74
C ALA A 31 -3.35 -14.34 -10.38
N GLU A 32 -4.29 -15.02 -9.74
CA GLU A 32 -5.67 -15.18 -10.23
C GLU A 32 -6.41 -13.85 -10.32
N CYS A 33 -6.04 -12.89 -9.47
CA CYS A 33 -6.58 -11.54 -9.45
C CYS A 33 -5.62 -10.50 -10.03
N ARG A 34 -4.69 -10.91 -10.91
CA ARG A 34 -3.70 -10.01 -11.52
C ARG A 34 -4.33 -8.80 -12.23
N HIS A 35 -5.40 -9.02 -12.99
CA HIS A 35 -6.02 -7.95 -13.77
C HIS A 35 -6.65 -6.87 -12.89
N THR A 36 -7.29 -7.26 -11.78
CA THR A 36 -7.93 -6.30 -10.87
C THR A 36 -6.89 -5.56 -10.03
N ILE A 37 -5.81 -6.21 -9.60
CA ILE A 37 -4.70 -5.50 -8.93
C ILE A 37 -3.96 -4.55 -9.87
N GLU A 38 -3.73 -4.92 -11.13
CA GLU A 38 -3.10 -4.05 -12.13
C GLU A 38 -3.94 -2.78 -12.37
N SER A 39 -5.26 -2.92 -12.48
CA SER A 39 -6.19 -1.78 -12.57
C SER A 39 -6.11 -0.86 -11.35
N TYR A 40 -6.08 -1.42 -10.15
CA TYR A 40 -5.91 -0.64 -8.91
C TYR A 40 -4.57 0.11 -8.89
N MET A 41 -3.48 -0.58 -9.23
CA MET A 41 -2.15 0.02 -9.28
C MET A 41 -2.03 1.11 -10.35
N LYS A 42 -2.70 0.93 -11.49
CA LYS A 42 -2.79 1.96 -12.54
C LYS A 42 -3.52 3.19 -12.00
N CYS A 43 -4.67 3.03 -11.37
CA CYS A 43 -5.40 4.14 -10.78
C CYS A 43 -4.55 4.89 -9.74
N LEU A 44 -3.83 4.17 -8.87
CA LEU A 44 -2.96 4.80 -7.89
C LEU A 44 -1.87 5.65 -8.55
N LYS A 45 -1.23 5.14 -9.61
CA LYS A 45 -0.21 5.89 -10.35
C LYS A 45 -0.77 7.16 -11.00
N GLU A 46 -1.99 7.10 -11.53
CA GLU A 46 -2.66 8.24 -12.16
C GLU A 46 -3.15 9.29 -11.14
N ASN A 47 -3.32 8.91 -9.87
CA ASN A 47 -3.85 9.76 -8.80
C ASN A 47 -2.84 9.98 -7.65
N ASP A 48 -1.55 10.07 -7.94
CA ASP A 48 -0.49 10.36 -6.95
C ASP A 48 -0.52 9.46 -5.70
N TYR A 49 -0.89 8.19 -5.88
CA TYR A 49 -1.03 7.17 -4.83
C TYR A 49 -2.05 7.53 -3.75
N ILE A 50 -3.07 8.32 -4.10
CA ILE A 50 -4.14 8.72 -3.20
C ILE A 50 -5.26 7.68 -3.27
N ALA A 51 -5.18 6.67 -2.40
CA ALA A 51 -6.09 5.53 -2.36
C ALA A 51 -7.59 5.87 -2.39
N PRO A 52 -8.08 6.96 -1.75
CA PRO A 52 -9.47 7.39 -1.84
C PRO A 52 -10.03 7.62 -3.26
N TYR A 53 -9.21 7.89 -4.28
CA TYR A 53 -9.67 7.99 -5.67
C TYR A 53 -9.88 6.64 -6.34
N CYS A 54 -9.21 5.59 -5.82
CA CYS A 54 -9.16 4.26 -6.42
C CYS A 54 -10.02 3.25 -5.66
N ARG A 55 -11.11 3.75 -5.06
CA ARG A 55 -12.01 2.92 -4.23
C ARG A 55 -12.78 1.90 -5.05
N LYS A 56 -13.06 2.18 -6.32
CA LYS A 56 -13.75 1.25 -7.20
C LYS A 56 -12.85 0.05 -7.52
N GLU A 57 -11.62 0.34 -7.94
CA GLU A 57 -10.65 -0.67 -8.36
C GLU A 57 -10.22 -1.56 -7.18
N VAL A 58 -10.08 -1.00 -5.97
CA VAL A 58 -9.78 -1.83 -4.79
C VAL A 58 -10.97 -2.72 -4.40
N LYS A 59 -12.22 -2.26 -4.58
CA LYS A 59 -13.41 -3.11 -4.36
C LYS A 59 -13.43 -4.28 -5.33
N GLU A 60 -13.18 -4.05 -6.62
CA GLU A 60 -13.08 -5.09 -7.63
C GLU A 60 -11.96 -6.10 -7.32
N TYR A 61 -10.81 -5.61 -6.84
CA TYR A 61 -9.72 -6.48 -6.40
C TYR A 61 -10.10 -7.35 -5.20
N MET A 62 -10.73 -6.78 -4.17
CA MET A 62 -11.16 -7.54 -3.00
C MET A 62 -12.24 -8.57 -3.36
N GLN A 63 -13.19 -8.19 -4.21
CA GLN A 63 -14.24 -9.09 -4.69
C GLN A 63 -13.64 -10.30 -5.42
N CYS A 64 -12.68 -10.08 -6.32
CA CYS A 64 -11.99 -11.18 -6.99
C CYS A 64 -11.37 -12.17 -6.00
N ARG A 65 -10.73 -11.67 -4.94
CA ARG A 65 -10.10 -12.55 -3.94
C ARG A 65 -11.12 -13.37 -3.15
N MET A 66 -12.29 -12.79 -2.86
CA MET A 66 -13.39 -13.50 -2.21
C MET A 66 -13.99 -14.58 -3.14
N ASP A 67 -14.23 -14.24 -4.41
CA ASP A 67 -14.80 -15.16 -5.41
C ASP A 67 -13.88 -16.36 -5.68
N LYS A 68 -12.56 -16.15 -5.58
CA LYS A 68 -11.53 -17.18 -5.76
C LYS A 68 -11.18 -17.95 -4.49
N GLY A 69 -11.80 -17.63 -3.35
CA GLY A 69 -11.46 -18.25 -2.07
C GLY A 69 -10.04 -17.93 -1.58
N LEU A 70 -9.42 -16.89 -2.13
CA LEU A 70 -8.14 -16.34 -1.65
C LEU A 70 -8.35 -15.49 -0.38
N MET A 71 -9.60 -15.15 -0.06
CA MET A 71 -10.01 -14.39 1.11
C MET A 71 -11.31 -14.97 1.68
N ALA A 72 -11.50 -14.85 3.00
CA ALA A 72 -12.80 -15.12 3.59
C ALA A 72 -13.87 -14.16 3.02
N PRO A 73 -15.07 -14.65 2.67
CA PRO A 73 -16.12 -13.79 2.15
C PRO A 73 -16.61 -12.82 3.24
N GLU A 74 -16.55 -11.54 2.93
CA GLU A 74 -16.97 -10.44 3.80
C GLU A 74 -17.77 -9.41 2.99
N PRO A 75 -18.83 -8.81 3.55
CA PRO A 75 -19.49 -7.68 2.93
C PRO A 75 -18.49 -6.56 2.64
N ILE A 76 -18.59 -5.94 1.46
CA ILE A 76 -17.68 -4.87 1.03
C ILE A 76 -17.69 -3.69 2.01
N GLU A 77 -18.82 -3.47 2.68
CA GLU A 77 -19.03 -2.43 3.68
C GLU A 77 -18.17 -2.66 4.93
N ASN A 78 -17.92 -3.92 5.29
CA ASN A 78 -17.10 -4.29 6.45
C ASN A 78 -15.60 -4.13 6.19
N LEU A 79 -15.18 -4.00 4.93
CA LEU A 79 -13.77 -3.82 4.56
C LEU A 79 -13.22 -2.43 4.89
N GLY A 80 -14.04 -1.54 5.47
CA GLY A 80 -13.64 -0.18 5.79
C GLY A 80 -13.38 0.67 4.55
N LEU A 81 -14.02 0.32 3.42
CA LEU A 81 -13.97 1.07 2.17
C LEU A 81 -15.18 2.02 2.12
N PRO A 82 -15.03 3.31 2.50
CA PRO A 82 -16.14 4.26 2.51
C PRO A 82 -16.72 4.42 1.10
N ASP A 83 -17.98 4.87 1.00
CA ASP A 83 -18.68 5.00 -0.26
C ASP A 83 -17.96 5.90 -1.29
N GLU A 84 -18.26 5.67 -2.56
CA GLU A 84 -17.62 6.35 -3.71
C GLU A 84 -17.67 7.87 -3.60
N LYS A 85 -18.73 8.41 -2.98
CA LYS A 85 -18.90 9.85 -2.73
C LYS A 85 -17.84 10.34 -1.77
N MET A 86 -16.71 10.73 -2.36
CA MET A 86 -15.66 11.46 -1.67
C MET A 86 -16.26 12.77 -1.18
N ASP A 87 -16.18 13.03 0.13
CA ASP A 87 -16.62 14.32 0.67
C ASP A 87 -15.75 15.43 0.04
N PRO A 88 -16.33 16.37 -0.73
CA PRO A 88 -15.58 17.46 -1.33
C PRO A 88 -14.78 18.27 -0.29
N ARG A 89 -15.26 18.32 0.95
CA ARG A 89 -14.57 19.01 2.05
C ARG A 89 -13.24 18.36 2.38
N TRP A 90 -13.17 17.01 2.40
CA TRP A 90 -11.92 16.29 2.68
C TRP A 90 -10.87 16.61 1.62
N MET A 91 -11.29 16.73 0.36
CA MET A 91 -10.41 17.10 -0.73
C MET A 91 -9.88 18.52 -0.63
N GLU A 92 -10.76 19.46 -0.33
CA GLU A 92 -10.39 20.86 -0.17
C GLU A 92 -9.48 21.06 1.05
N GLU A 93 -9.77 20.39 2.17
CA GLU A 93 -8.93 20.42 3.37
C GLU A 93 -7.56 19.79 3.11
N ARG A 94 -7.51 18.63 2.45
CA ARG A 94 -6.25 17.99 2.04
C ARG A 94 -5.44 18.87 1.10
N LYS A 95 -6.08 19.54 0.14
CA LYS A 95 -5.41 20.46 -0.78
C LYS A 95 -4.80 21.64 -0.03
N LYS A 96 -5.53 22.23 0.93
CA LYS A 96 -5.02 23.28 1.82
C LYS A 96 -3.83 22.79 2.64
N ILE A 97 -3.92 21.61 3.23
CA ILE A 97 -2.82 21.00 4.00
C ILE A 97 -1.57 20.82 3.12
N LEU A 98 -1.73 20.24 1.92
CA LEU A 98 -0.61 20.04 0.98
C LEU A 98 0.01 21.36 0.53
N GLN A 99 -0.81 22.38 0.26
CA GLN A 99 -0.34 23.72 -0.08
C GLN A 99 0.40 24.39 1.08
N THR A 100 -0.01 24.14 2.32
CA THR A 100 0.69 24.64 3.50
C THR A 100 2.03 23.92 3.67
N ILE A 101 2.05 22.60 3.56
CA ILE A 101 3.28 21.80 3.65
C ILE A 101 4.29 22.25 2.59
N SER A 102 3.86 22.41 1.33
CA SER A 102 4.75 22.85 0.25
C SER A 102 5.36 24.23 0.44
N LYS A 103 4.72 25.09 1.24
CA LYS A 103 5.23 26.43 1.59
C LYS A 103 6.19 26.43 2.78
N THR A 104 6.28 25.34 3.54
CA THR A 104 7.26 25.23 4.64
C THR A 104 8.62 24.77 4.11
N ASN A 105 9.71 25.27 4.71
CA ASN A 105 11.08 24.87 4.32
C ASN A 105 11.28 23.35 4.43
N ASN A 106 10.74 22.71 5.48
CA ASN A 106 10.80 21.25 5.66
C ASN A 106 9.97 20.50 4.60
N GLY A 107 8.87 21.09 4.12
CA GLY A 107 8.08 20.50 3.04
C GLY A 107 8.78 20.60 1.69
N MET A 108 9.42 21.72 1.38
CA MET A 108 10.28 21.87 0.20
C MET A 108 11.39 20.82 0.18
N GLU A 109 12.03 20.59 1.33
CA GLU A 109 13.04 19.53 1.49
C GLU A 109 12.45 18.12 1.32
N TRP A 110 11.27 17.83 1.90
CA TRP A 110 10.59 16.55 1.74
C TRP A 110 10.16 16.27 0.29
N PHE A 111 9.68 17.28 -0.44
CA PHE A 111 9.35 17.15 -1.86
C PHE A 111 10.60 16.95 -2.72
N ALA A 112 11.71 17.62 -2.40
CA ALA A 112 13.00 17.38 -3.04
C ALA A 112 13.50 15.94 -2.79
N TYR A 113 13.41 15.47 -1.55
CA TYR A 113 13.72 14.09 -1.17
C TYR A 113 12.83 13.07 -1.88
N GLN A 114 11.53 13.29 -1.95
CA GLN A 114 10.61 12.42 -2.70
C GLN A 114 10.96 12.36 -4.18
N LYS A 115 11.25 13.52 -4.81
CA LYS A 115 11.64 13.59 -6.22
C LYS A 115 12.95 12.85 -6.49
N GLU A 116 13.95 13.01 -5.61
CA GLU A 116 15.22 12.28 -5.74
C GLU A 116 15.04 10.78 -5.51
N ARG A 117 14.25 10.38 -4.50
CA ARG A 117 13.93 8.97 -4.26
C ARG A 117 13.17 8.34 -5.43
N GLN A 118 12.23 9.06 -6.04
CA GLN A 118 11.47 8.59 -7.19
C GLN A 118 12.35 8.50 -8.45
N ARG A 119 13.33 9.41 -8.61
CA ARG A 119 14.38 9.32 -9.62
C ARG A 119 15.26 8.09 -9.39
N LEU A 120 15.76 7.88 -8.17
CA LEU A 120 16.57 6.72 -7.81
C LEU A 120 15.82 5.40 -8.00
N PHE A 121 14.56 5.34 -7.60
CA PHE A 121 13.68 4.19 -7.82
C PHE A 121 13.47 3.91 -9.31
N SER A 122 13.32 4.96 -10.14
CA SER A 122 13.19 4.79 -11.59
C SER A 122 14.48 4.26 -12.22
N ILE A 123 15.64 4.73 -11.75
CA ILE A 123 16.95 4.21 -12.17
C ILE A 123 17.13 2.75 -11.75
N GLU A 124 16.67 2.35 -10.55
CA GLU A 124 16.70 0.95 -10.10
C GLU A 124 15.74 0.05 -10.90
N VAL A 125 14.54 0.54 -11.23
CA VAL A 125 13.60 -0.19 -12.09
C VAL A 125 14.17 -0.36 -13.51
N GLU A 126 14.84 0.66 -14.05
CA GLU A 126 15.53 0.56 -15.34
C GLU A 126 16.74 -0.38 -15.29
N ALA A 127 17.49 -0.38 -14.18
CA ALA A 127 18.63 -1.28 -13.98
C ALA A 127 18.23 -2.75 -13.76
N THR A 128 17.02 -2.99 -13.23
CA THR A 128 16.46 -4.34 -13.04
C THR A 128 15.64 -4.84 -14.24
N ALA A 129 15.30 -3.96 -15.18
CA ALA A 129 14.70 -4.31 -16.47
C ALA A 129 15.75 -4.91 -17.43
N GLN A 130 16.31 -6.07 -17.07
CA GLN A 130 16.99 -6.92 -18.04
C GLN A 130 15.95 -7.45 -19.04
N PRO A 131 16.22 -7.45 -20.36
CA PRO A 131 15.28 -7.92 -21.35
C PRO A 131 15.08 -9.43 -21.21
N SER A 132 13.87 -9.84 -20.87
CA SER A 132 13.39 -11.19 -21.13
C SER A 132 13.09 -11.32 -22.63
N GLY A 133 14.04 -11.88 -23.38
CA GLY A 133 13.91 -12.15 -24.81
C GLY A 133 14.82 -13.29 -25.26
N SER A 134 14.21 -14.46 -25.43
CA SER A 134 14.78 -15.72 -25.91
C SER A 134 14.89 -15.75 -27.45
N ALA A 135 15.98 -16.30 -28.02
CA ALA A 135 15.98 -16.98 -29.34
C ALA A 135 17.30 -17.75 -29.63
N ALA A 136 17.17 -19.08 -29.63
CA ALA A 136 17.73 -20.13 -30.50
C ALA A 136 19.08 -19.98 -31.25
N GLY A 137 19.89 -21.06 -31.20
CA GLY A 137 20.90 -21.36 -32.23
C GLY A 137 21.89 -22.47 -31.87
N LYS A 138 21.52 -23.72 -32.17
CA LYS A 138 22.40 -24.93 -32.23
C LYS A 138 23.53 -24.76 -33.27
N PRO A 139 24.64 -25.54 -33.25
CA PRO A 139 24.68 -27.01 -33.28
C PRO A 139 25.01 -27.68 -31.94
#